data_AF-A0AAT9WDN3-F1
#
_entry.id   AF-A0AAT9WDN3-F1
#
_cell.length_a   1.000
_cell.length_b   1.000
_cell.length_c   1.000
_cell.angle_alpha   90.00
_cell.angle_beta   90.00
_cell.angle_gamma   90.00
#
_symmetry.space_group_name_H-M   'P 1'
#
loop_
_entity.id
_entity.type
_entity.pdbx_description
1 polymer ?
#
loop_
_entity_poly.entity_id
_entity_poly.type
_entity_poly.pdbx_seq_one_letter_code
_entity_poly.pdbx_strand_id
1 'polypeptide(L)'
;MIWRLAPGQTLRCREWQGEHVVYNDVSGDTHQLTDSAMHVLSALRTGPLDEGALAAGLRAEFDAEGGEVADADIAALLAALRAIALIEAVP
;
A
#
# COMPACT_ATOMS: atom_id res chain seq x y z
N MET A 1 7.91 0.35 13.84
CA MET A 1 8.34 -0.71 12.91
C MET A 1 8.49 -0.07 11.54
N ILE A 2 9.53 -0.40 10.79
CA ILE A 2 9.73 0.13 9.43
C ILE A 2 9.18 -0.88 8.43
N TRP A 3 8.53 -0.39 7.39
CA TRP A 3 7.93 -1.18 6.31
C TRP A 3 8.66 -0.92 5.01
N ARG A 4 8.74 -1.94 4.15
CA ARG A 4 9.28 -1.83 2.79
C ARG A 4 8.51 -2.71 1.82
N LEU A 5 8.65 -2.45 0.52
CA LEU A 5 8.22 -3.43 -0.50
C LEU A 5 8.97 -4.75 -0.31
N ALA A 6 8.26 -5.85 -0.55
CA ALA A 6 8.89 -7.17 -0.56
C ALA A 6 10.03 -7.20 -1.61
N PRO A 7 11.22 -7.75 -1.28
CA PRO A 7 12.33 -7.81 -2.21
C PRO A 7 11.94 -8.48 -3.53
N GLY A 8 12.24 -7.82 -4.65
CA GLY A 8 11.88 -8.30 -5.99
C GLY A 8 10.52 -7.83 -6.50
N GLN A 9 9.69 -7.20 -5.66
CA GLN A 9 8.40 -6.66 -6.09
C GLN A 9 8.58 -5.40 -6.94
N THR A 10 8.11 -5.45 -8.19
CA THR A 10 8.20 -4.32 -9.13
C THR A 10 6.92 -3.48 -9.18
N LEU A 11 5.82 -3.97 -8.59
CA LEU A 11 4.51 -3.33 -8.57
C LEU A 11 3.97 -3.02 -9.97
N ARG A 12 4.07 -3.97 -10.91
CA ARG A 12 3.42 -3.83 -12.22
C ARG A 12 1.91 -3.71 -12.02
N CYS A 13 1.39 -2.52 -12.30
CA CYS A 13 -0.02 -2.17 -12.11
C CYS A 13 -0.69 -1.93 -13.46
N ARG A 14 -1.93 -2.38 -13.58
CA ARG A 14 -2.88 -1.95 -14.61
C ARG A 14 -4.05 -1.27 -13.92
N GLU A 15 -4.57 -0.23 -14.55
CA GLU A 15 -5.69 0.54 -14.03
C GLU A 15 -6.81 0.58 -15.06
N TRP A 16 -8.05 0.40 -14.61
CA TRP A 16 -9.25 0.61 -15.40
C TRP A 16 -10.39 1.07 -14.50
N GLN A 17 -11.12 2.13 -14.90
CA GLN A 17 -12.30 2.61 -14.18
C GLN A 17 -12.08 2.85 -12.66
N GLY A 18 -10.87 3.27 -12.26
CA GLY A 18 -10.52 3.47 -10.85
C GLY A 18 -10.20 2.19 -10.07
N GLU A 19 -10.11 1.05 -10.73
CA GLU A 19 -9.62 -0.19 -10.12
C GLU A 19 -8.15 -0.39 -10.44
N HIS A 20 -7.36 -0.75 -9.43
CA HIS A 20 -5.95 -1.07 -9.59
C HIS A 20 -5.74 -2.58 -9.47
N VAL A 21 -5.13 -3.20 -10.48
CA VAL A 21 -4.70 -4.60 -10.39
C VAL A 21 -3.19 -4.70 -10.50
N VAL A 22 -2.58 -5.24 -9.45
CA VAL A 22 -1.13 -5.40 -9.32
C VAL A 22 -0.76 -6.86 -9.50
N TYR A 23 0.25 -7.09 -10.33
CA TYR A 23 0.94 -8.38 -10.41
C TYR A 23 1.95 -8.50 -9.27
N ASN A 24 1.87 -9.60 -8.52
CA ASN A 24 2.81 -9.97 -7.49
C ASN A 24 3.97 -10.77 -8.10
N ASP A 25 5.18 -10.18 -8.12
CA ASP A 25 6.38 -10.84 -8.65
C ASP A 25 6.87 -11.98 -7.75
N VAL A 26 6.45 -12.02 -6.49
CA VAL A 26 6.83 -13.07 -5.51
C VAL A 26 5.93 -14.30 -5.63
N SER A 27 4.61 -14.12 -5.66
CA SER A 27 3.65 -15.25 -5.75
C SER A 27 3.27 -15.63 -7.17
N GLY A 28 3.34 -14.69 -8.12
CA GLY A 28 2.82 -14.85 -9.47
C GLY A 28 1.33 -14.52 -9.63
N ASP A 29 0.65 -14.12 -8.55
CA ASP A 29 -0.77 -13.79 -8.57
C ASP A 29 -1.04 -12.33 -9.00
N THR A 30 -2.31 -12.04 -9.28
CA THR A 30 -2.80 -10.67 -9.46
C THR A 30 -3.78 -10.31 -8.35
N HIS A 31 -3.62 -9.13 -7.76
CA HIS A 31 -4.49 -8.62 -6.70
C HIS A 31 -5.15 -7.32 -7.11
N GLN A 32 -6.45 -7.21 -6.88
CA GLN A 32 -7.16 -5.94 -6.94
C GLN A 32 -6.90 -5.16 -5.65
N LEU A 33 -6.50 -3.90 -5.79
CA LEU A 33 -6.12 -3.01 -4.70
C LEU A 33 -6.99 -1.74 -4.72
N THR A 34 -7.21 -1.21 -3.53
CA THR A 34 -7.83 0.11 -3.33
C THR A 34 -6.82 1.23 -3.56
N ASP A 35 -7.31 2.45 -3.74
CA ASP A 35 -6.47 3.65 -3.91
C ASP A 35 -5.54 3.86 -2.72
N SER A 36 -6.03 3.66 -1.49
CA SER A 36 -5.22 3.75 -0.26
C SER A 36 -4.10 2.72 -0.24
N ALA A 37 -4.36 1.49 -0.68
CA ALA A 37 -3.34 0.46 -0.80
C ALA A 37 -2.27 0.84 -1.84
N MET A 38 -2.70 1.34 -3.00
CA MET A 38 -1.79 1.81 -4.05
C MET A 38 -0.96 3.02 -3.63
N HIS A 39 -1.53 3.93 -2.84
CA HIS A 39 -0.82 5.06 -2.28
C HIS A 39 0.32 4.59 -1.35
N VAL A 40 0.03 3.65 -0.43
CA VAL A 40 1.04 3.06 0.46
C VAL A 40 2.16 2.39 -0.33
N LEU A 41 1.82 1.57 -1.33
CA LEU A 41 2.83 0.88 -2.16
C LEU A 41 3.68 1.87 -2.97
N SER A 42 3.07 2.95 -3.45
CA SER A 42 3.78 4.01 -4.16
C SER A 42 4.74 4.78 -3.26
N ALA A 43 4.36 5.05 -2.00
CA ALA A 43 5.25 5.65 -1.01
C ALA A 43 6.45 4.74 -0.71
N LEU A 44 6.20 3.44 -0.46
CA LEU A 44 7.24 2.46 -0.16
C LEU A 44 8.19 2.17 -1.33
N ARG A 45 7.78 2.46 -2.56
CA ARG A 45 8.66 2.41 -3.74
C ARG A 45 9.80 3.42 -3.67
N THR A 46 9.64 4.51 -2.91
CA THR A 46 10.68 5.52 -2.72
C THR A 46 11.68 5.16 -1.62
N GLY A 47 11.33 4.21 -0.76
CA GLY A 47 12.16 3.71 0.31
C GLY A 47 11.34 3.18 1.49
N PRO A 48 11.99 2.56 2.47
CA PRO A 48 11.33 2.10 3.69
C PRO A 48 10.76 3.26 4.50
N LEU A 49 9.56 3.10 5.04
CA LEU A 49 8.86 4.10 5.84
C LEU A 49 8.26 3.47 7.10
N ASP A 50 8.15 4.24 8.17
CA ASP A 50 7.39 3.81 9.34
C ASP A 50 5.88 3.99 9.15
N GLU A 51 5.11 3.33 10.01
CA GLU A 51 3.64 3.36 9.99
C GLU A 51 3.06 4.77 10.16
N GLY A 52 3.72 5.63 10.94
CA GLY A 52 3.26 7.00 11.18
C GLY A 52 3.40 7.87 9.92
N ALA A 53 4.50 7.73 9.19
CA ALA A 53 4.73 8.41 7.92
C ALA A 53 3.71 7.95 6.85
N LEU A 54 3.43 6.65 6.77
CA LEU A 54 2.44 6.10 5.85
C LEU A 54 1.02 6.59 6.18
N ALA A 55 0.65 6.59 7.46
CA ALA A 55 -0.64 7.12 7.92
C ALA A 55 -0.77 8.62 7.63
N ALA A 56 0.30 9.41 7.84
CA ALA A 56 0.30 10.83 7.52
C ALA A 56 0.10 11.10 6.02
N GLY A 57 0.74 10.30 5.15
CA GLY A 57 0.55 10.38 3.70
C GLY A 57 -0.89 10.09 3.26
N LEU A 58 -1.49 9.04 3.83
CA LEU A 58 -2.89 8.71 3.56
C LEU A 58 -3.85 9.83 3.97
N ARG A 59 -3.69 10.40 5.17
CA ARG A 59 -4.53 11.53 5.60
C ARG A 59 -4.35 12.74 4.70
N ALA A 60 -3.12 13.05 4.30
CA ALA A 60 -2.85 14.18 3.41
C ALA A 60 -3.51 14.02 2.03
N GLU A 61 -3.56 12.80 1.49
CA GLU A 61 -4.14 12.51 0.19
C GLU A 61 -5.67 12.40 0.23
N PHE A 62 -6.23 11.73 1.24
CA PHE A 62 -7.63 11.30 1.25
C PHE A 62 -8.54 12.05 2.25
N ASP A 63 -8.00 12.80 3.21
CA ASP A 63 -8.82 13.55 4.21
C ASP A 63 -9.14 14.99 3.77
N ALA A 64 -8.75 15.39 2.57
CA ALA A 64 -8.86 16.79 2.11
C ALA A 64 -10.29 17.35 2.08
N GLU A 65 -11.33 16.51 2.10
CA GLU A 65 -12.74 16.92 2.05
C GLU A 65 -13.61 16.39 3.21
N GLY A 66 -13.03 16.00 4.36
CA GLY A 66 -13.81 15.60 5.54
C GLY A 66 -14.77 14.42 5.31
N GLY A 67 -14.56 13.63 4.25
CA GLY A 67 -15.27 12.38 3.98
C GLY A 67 -14.76 11.25 4.87
N GLU A 68 -15.58 10.22 5.04
CA GLU A 68 -15.39 9.02 5.90
C GLU A 68 -14.18 8.12 5.52
N VAL A 69 -13.10 8.67 4.96
CA VAL A 69 -11.93 7.93 4.47
C VAL A 69 -10.77 7.94 5.49
N ALA A 70 -10.87 8.73 6.56
CA ALA A 70 -9.74 9.09 7.45
C ALA A 70 -9.30 8.07 8.50
N ASP A 71 -10.04 6.97 8.68
CA ASP A 71 -9.69 5.90 9.63
C ASP A 71 -9.56 4.54 8.90
N ALA A 72 -9.00 4.54 7.70
CA ALA A 72 -8.39 3.31 7.21
C ALA A 72 -7.32 2.90 8.22
N ASP A 73 -7.63 1.88 9.03
CA ASP A 73 -6.72 1.32 10.01
C ASP A 73 -5.43 0.90 9.28
N ILE A 74 -4.42 1.77 9.37
CA ILE A 74 -3.15 1.58 8.67
C ILE A 74 -2.52 0.25 9.06
N ALA A 75 -2.72 -0.21 10.29
CA ALA A 75 -2.24 -1.51 10.73
C ALA A 75 -2.98 -2.64 10.01
N ALA A 76 -4.30 -2.53 9.83
CA ALA A 76 -5.09 -3.50 9.06
C ALA A 76 -4.69 -3.51 7.57
N LEU A 77 -4.47 -2.33 6.97
CA LEU A 77 -4.02 -2.22 5.58
C LEU A 77 -2.63 -2.85 5.38
N LEU A 78 -1.68 -2.54 6.27
CA LEU A 78 -0.34 -3.11 6.23
C LEU A 78 -0.37 -4.63 6.46
N ALA A 79 -1.23 -5.11 7.37
CA ALA A 79 -1.44 -6.55 7.57
C ALA A 79 -1.98 -7.23 6.30
N ALA A 80 -2.96 -6.61 5.63
CA ALA A 80 -3.52 -7.14 4.38
C ALA A 80 -2.47 -7.19 3.26
N LEU A 81 -1.71 -6.11 3.05
CA LEU A 81 -0.64 -6.05 2.05
C LEU A 81 0.49 -7.05 2.34
N ARG A 82 0.84 -7.25 3.62
CA ARG A 82 1.81 -8.25 4.03
C ARG A 82 1.31 -9.67 3.82
N ALA A 83 0.02 -9.93 4.08
CA ALA A 83 -0.58 -11.26 3.91
C ALA A 83 -0.50 -11.75 2.45
N ILE A 84 -0.53 -10.82 1.49
CA ILE A 84 -0.32 -11.11 0.07
C ILE A 84 1.12 -10.84 -0.39
N ALA A 85 2.10 -10.78 0.51
CA ALA A 85 3.53 -10.65 0.18
C ALA A 85 3.92 -9.45 -0.71
N LEU A 86 3.17 -8.33 -0.67
CA LEU A 86 3.57 -7.11 -1.38
C LEU A 86 4.55 -6.25 -0.56
N ILE A 87 4.48 -6.35 0.76
CA ILE A 87 5.33 -5.62 1.71
C ILE A 87 5.83 -6.55 2.82
N GLU A 88 6.87 -6.11 3.50
CA GLU A 88 7.36 -6.76 4.72
C GLU A 88 7.80 -5.74 5.77
N ALA A 89 7.78 -6.17 7.03
CA ALA A 89 8.33 -5.40 8.14
C ALA A 89 9.83 -5.66 8.24
N VAL A 90 10.61 -4.58 8.38
CA VAL A 90 12.04 -4.62 8.63
C VAL A 90 12.28 -4.66 10.14
N PRO A 91 13.15 -5.55 10.64
CA PRO A 91 13.57 -5.59 12.04
C PRO A 91 14.25 -4.28 12.49
#